data_AF-A0A7S2PLF9-F1
#
_entry.id   AF-A0A7S2PLF9-F1
#
_cell.length_a   1.000
_cell.length_b   1.000
_cell.length_c   1.000
_cell.angle_alpha   90.00
_cell.angle_beta   90.00
_cell.angle_gamma   90.00
#
_symmetry.space_group_name_H-M   'P 1'
#
loop_
_entity.id
_entity.type
_entity.pdbx_description
1 polymer ?
#
loop_
_entity_poly.entity_id
_entity_poly.type
_entity_poly.pdbx_seq_one_letter_code
_entity_poly.pdbx_strand_id
1 'polypeptide(L)'
;RGGQSALRFARLRLEKRHNYVRKVAEMATQLFVPNGQTPNVRGLVLAGSADFKSELMRSDLFDQRLHKIVLKMVDVSYGGENGFNQAIEFSADTLGSVKLMREKKLLQNYMDEISRDTGKYCFMMDDTLNALELG
;
A
#
# COMPACT_ATOMS: atom_id res chain seq x y z
N ARG A 1 22.51 -31.70 -23.06
CA ARG A 1 22.63 -30.29 -22.64
C ARG A 1 22.64 -29.41 -23.91
N GLY A 2 21.46 -29.03 -24.41
CA GLY A 2 21.32 -28.23 -25.62
C GLY A 2 21.51 -26.74 -25.33
N GLY A 3 22.56 -26.13 -25.88
CA GLY A 3 22.93 -24.74 -25.61
C GLY A 3 22.04 -23.70 -26.32
N GLN A 4 21.57 -24.00 -27.53
CA GLN A 4 20.76 -23.05 -28.33
C GLN A 4 19.35 -22.87 -27.77
N SER A 5 18.74 -23.93 -27.25
CA SER A 5 17.39 -23.88 -26.69
C SER A 5 17.35 -23.37 -25.26
N ALA A 6 18.44 -23.48 -24.49
CA ALA A 6 18.52 -23.00 -23.11
C ALA A 6 18.24 -21.50 -22.98
N LEU A 7 18.82 -20.70 -23.88
CA LEU A 7 18.68 -19.24 -23.88
C LEU A 7 17.25 -18.82 -24.26
N ARG A 8 16.65 -19.51 -25.23
CA ARG A 8 15.23 -19.35 -25.60
C ARG A 8 14.31 -19.69 -24.43
N PHE A 9 14.55 -20.79 -23.71
CA PHE A 9 13.73 -21.17 -22.56
C PHE A 9 13.89 -20.21 -21.38
N ALA A 10 15.09 -19.65 -21.17
CA ALA A 10 15.30 -18.59 -20.18
C ALA A 10 14.48 -17.34 -20.52
N ARG A 11 14.50 -16.91 -21.79
CA ARG A 11 13.70 -15.77 -22.27
C ARG A 11 12.19 -16.02 -22.11
N LEU A 12 11.71 -17.19 -22.52
CA LEU A 12 10.30 -17.55 -22.40
C LEU A 12 9.83 -17.59 -20.93
N ARG A 13 10.71 -17.95 -19.99
CA ARG A 13 10.41 -17.90 -18.55
C ARG A 13 10.26 -16.46 -18.05
N LEU A 14 11.18 -15.58 -18.42
CA LEU A 14 11.11 -14.15 -18.07
C LEU A 14 9.86 -13.48 -18.66
N GLU A 15 9.54 -13.79 -19.91
CA GLU A 15 8.38 -13.24 -20.59
C GLU A 15 7.05 -13.69 -19.94
N LYS A 16 6.93 -14.98 -19.60
CA LYS A 16 5.78 -15.47 -18.83
C LYS A 16 5.68 -14.83 -17.45
N ARG A 17 6.82 -14.60 -16.78
CA ARG A 17 6.86 -13.93 -15.48
C ARG A 17 6.34 -12.49 -15.59
N HIS A 18 6.84 -11.74 -16.56
CA HIS A 18 6.44 -10.37 -16.80
C HIS A 18 4.94 -10.26 -17.14
N ASN A 19 4.43 -11.18 -17.98
CA ASN A 19 3.00 -11.24 -18.30
C ASN A 19 2.13 -11.55 -17.08
N TYR A 20 2.62 -12.40 -16.17
CA TYR A 20 1.92 -12.68 -14.91
C TYR A 20 1.87 -11.45 -14.00
N VAL A 21 3.01 -10.75 -13.82
CA VAL A 21 3.08 -9.50 -13.04
C VAL A 21 2.14 -8.44 -13.61
N ARG A 22 2.11 -8.28 -14.95
CA ARG A 22 1.17 -7.38 -15.63
C ARG A 22 -0.28 -7.72 -15.32
N LYS A 23 -0.66 -8.99 -15.48
CA LYS A 23 -2.04 -9.44 -15.21
C LYS A 23 -2.43 -9.18 -13.75
N VAL A 24 -1.53 -9.43 -12.80
CA VAL A 24 -1.78 -9.17 -11.37
C VAL A 24 -1.93 -7.67 -11.10
N ALA A 25 -1.07 -6.83 -11.70
CA ALA A 25 -1.17 -5.38 -11.57
C ALA A 25 -2.50 -4.84 -12.12
N GLU A 26 -2.92 -5.30 -13.31
CA GLU A 26 -4.20 -4.92 -13.91
C GLU A 26 -5.40 -5.34 -13.05
N MET A 27 -5.41 -6.59 -12.56
CA MET A 27 -6.47 -7.07 -11.66
C MET A 27 -6.50 -6.28 -10.35
N ALA A 28 -5.33 -5.93 -9.79
CA ALA A 28 -5.24 -5.12 -8.58
C ALA A 28 -5.86 -3.73 -8.82
N THR A 29 -5.54 -3.07 -9.93
CA THR A 29 -6.15 -1.77 -10.28
C THR A 29 -7.67 -1.88 -10.44
N GLN A 30 -8.16 -2.91 -11.10
CA GLN A 30 -9.61 -3.12 -11.28
C GLN A 30 -10.35 -3.34 -9.95
N LEU A 31 -9.78 -4.13 -9.04
CA LEU A 31 -10.41 -4.47 -7.76
C LEU A 31 -10.30 -3.34 -6.73
N PHE A 32 -9.13 -2.69 -6.65
CA PHE A 32 -8.86 -1.68 -5.64
C PHE A 32 -9.19 -0.26 -6.10
N VAL A 33 -9.29 0.01 -7.41
CA VAL A 33 -9.60 1.34 -7.98
C VAL A 33 -10.77 1.23 -8.98
N PRO A 34 -11.97 0.78 -8.56
CA PRO A 34 -13.09 0.55 -9.47
C PRO A 34 -13.55 1.82 -10.19
N ASN A 35 -13.45 2.98 -9.53
CA ASN A 35 -13.89 4.28 -10.06
C ASN A 35 -12.77 5.05 -10.76
N GLY A 36 -11.57 4.49 -10.87
CA GLY A 36 -10.45 5.13 -11.58
C GLY A 36 -9.95 6.45 -10.97
N GLN A 37 -10.34 6.82 -9.75
CA GLN A 37 -9.88 8.05 -9.06
C GLN A 37 -9.22 7.76 -7.71
N THR A 38 -9.92 7.06 -6.82
CA THR A 38 -9.44 6.80 -5.46
C THR A 38 -9.40 5.30 -5.18
N PRO A 39 -8.35 4.81 -4.50
CA PRO A 39 -8.33 3.44 -4.02
C PRO A 39 -9.42 3.26 -2.95
N ASN A 40 -10.17 2.17 -3.03
CA ASN A 40 -11.20 1.82 -2.05
C ASN A 40 -10.60 1.39 -0.70
N VAL A 41 -9.32 1.01 -0.70
CA VAL A 41 -8.59 0.55 0.49
C VAL A 41 -7.66 1.64 1.04
N ARG A 42 -7.55 1.70 2.37
CA ARG A 42 -6.68 2.68 3.07
C ARG A 42 -5.20 2.29 3.06
N GLY A 43 -4.92 1.00 2.89
CA GLY A 43 -3.59 0.44 2.94
C GLY A 43 -3.57 -0.90 2.24
N LEU A 44 -2.43 -1.24 1.65
CA LEU A 44 -2.23 -2.45 0.88
C LEU A 44 -1.00 -3.20 1.40
N VAL A 45 -1.09 -4.52 1.49
CA VAL A 45 0.04 -5.37 1.88
C VAL A 45 0.35 -6.29 0.72
N LEU A 46 1.63 -6.36 0.35
CA LEU A 46 2.10 -7.27 -0.68
C LEU A 46 2.69 -8.52 -0.03
N ALA A 47 1.98 -9.63 -0.13
CA ALA A 47 2.45 -10.93 0.35
C ALA A 47 2.88 -11.81 -0.82
N GLY A 48 4.05 -12.44 -0.70
CA GLY A 48 4.50 -13.39 -1.71
C GLY A 48 5.77 -14.10 -1.33
N SER A 49 5.95 -15.29 -1.89
CA SER A 49 7.22 -16.03 -1.81
C SER A 49 8.21 -15.48 -2.83
N ALA A 50 9.48 -15.37 -2.43
CA ALA A 50 10.58 -14.89 -3.27
C ALA A 50 10.40 -13.44 -3.80
N ASP A 51 11.12 -13.12 -4.87
CA ASP A 51 11.29 -11.76 -5.41
C ASP A 51 10.10 -11.22 -6.20
N PHE A 52 9.02 -12.01 -6.39
CA PHE A 52 7.87 -11.60 -7.19
C PHE A 52 7.19 -10.32 -6.68
N LYS A 53 7.07 -10.18 -5.36
CA LYS A 53 6.51 -8.97 -4.73
C LYS A 53 7.40 -7.74 -4.95
N SER A 54 8.71 -7.94 -4.95
CA SER A 54 9.69 -6.88 -5.20
C SER A 54 9.72 -6.50 -6.68
N GLU A 55 9.57 -7.46 -7.59
CA GLU A 55 9.44 -7.21 -9.03
C GLU A 55 8.15 -6.46 -9.36
N LEU A 56 7.03 -6.82 -8.72
CA LEU A 56 5.76 -6.09 -8.84
C LEU A 56 5.92 -4.63 -8.35
N MET A 57 6.51 -4.44 -7.17
CA MET A 57 6.69 -3.10 -6.58
C MET A 57 7.64 -2.21 -7.41
N ARG A 58 8.67 -2.80 -8.03
CA ARG A 58 9.61 -2.09 -8.92
C ARG A 58 9.06 -1.87 -10.33
N SER A 59 8.05 -2.62 -10.74
CA SER A 59 7.52 -2.54 -12.09
C SER A 59 6.67 -1.28 -12.26
N ASP A 60 6.91 -0.53 -13.34
CA ASP A 60 6.09 0.62 -13.74
C ASP A 60 4.66 0.23 -14.14
N LEU A 61 4.36 -1.07 -14.18
CA LEU A 61 3.05 -1.64 -14.45
C LEU A 61 2.10 -1.47 -13.26
N PHE A 62 2.64 -1.33 -12.05
CA PHE A 62 1.83 -1.16 -10.85
C PHE A 62 1.35 0.29 -10.72
N ASP A 63 0.05 0.49 -10.50
CA ASP A 63 -0.54 1.81 -10.40
C ASP A 63 0.13 2.62 -9.26
N GLN A 64 0.62 3.82 -9.57
CA GLN A 64 1.27 4.71 -8.61
C GLN A 64 0.38 5.04 -7.40
N ARG A 65 -0.94 5.03 -7.57
CA ARG A 65 -1.89 5.25 -6.48
C ARG A 65 -1.90 4.09 -5.50
N LEU A 66 -1.83 2.86 -6.03
CA LEU A 66 -1.69 1.66 -5.21
C LEU A 66 -0.31 1.59 -4.58
N HIS A 67 0.73 2.01 -5.30
CA HIS A 67 2.11 2.08 -4.78
C HIS A 67 2.22 2.96 -3.52
N LYS A 68 1.50 4.09 -3.47
CA LYS A 68 1.52 5.02 -2.33
C LYS A 68 0.84 4.47 -1.06
N ILE A 69 -0.08 3.51 -1.22
CA ILE A 69 -0.82 2.92 -0.09
C ILE A 69 -0.21 1.59 0.36
N VAL A 70 0.88 1.12 -0.26
CA VAL A 70 1.58 -0.09 0.19
C VAL A 70 2.20 0.18 1.56
N LEU A 71 1.73 -0.55 2.57
CA LEU A 71 2.17 -0.41 3.96
C LEU A 71 3.37 -1.31 4.26
N LYS A 72 3.34 -2.55 3.77
CA LYS A 72 4.34 -3.57 4.09
C LYS A 72 4.41 -4.62 3.00
N MET A 73 5.62 -5.17 2.82
CA MET A 73 5.86 -6.38 2.06
C MET A 73 6.10 -7.53 3.04
N VAL A 74 5.44 -8.66 2.82
CA VAL A 74 5.51 -9.83 3.69
C VAL A 74 5.98 -11.04 2.88
N ASP A 75 7.02 -11.69 3.39
CA ASP A 75 7.48 -13.00 2.92
C ASP A 75 6.58 -14.10 3.48
N VAL A 76 5.93 -14.84 2.60
CA VAL A 76 5.13 -16.03 2.98
C VAL A 76 5.75 -17.28 2.39
N SER A 77 5.78 -18.34 3.19
CA SER A 77 6.38 -19.62 2.78
C SER A 77 5.41 -20.45 1.92
N TYR A 78 4.12 -20.20 2.06
CA TYR A 78 3.06 -20.94 1.36
C TYR A 78 2.28 -20.00 0.44
N GLY A 79 1.79 -20.55 -0.68
CA GLY A 79 0.82 -19.88 -1.55
C GLY A 79 -0.62 -20.24 -1.17
N GLY A 80 -1.59 -19.55 -1.77
CA GLY A 80 -3.02 -19.80 -1.56
C GLY A 80 -3.51 -19.31 -0.19
N GLU A 81 -4.58 -19.92 0.32
CA GLU A 81 -5.27 -19.50 1.54
C GLU A 81 -4.39 -19.60 2.80
N ASN A 82 -3.56 -20.65 2.90
CA ASN A 82 -2.64 -20.81 4.03
C ASN A 82 -1.60 -19.68 4.08
N GLY A 83 -1.07 -19.28 2.91
CA GLY A 83 -0.19 -18.13 2.79
C GLY A 83 -0.90 -16.81 3.11
N PHE A 84 -2.18 -16.70 2.76
CA PHE A 84 -2.99 -15.53 3.06
C PHE A 84 -3.19 -15.34 4.57
N ASN A 85 -3.52 -16.41 5.30
CA ASN A 85 -3.65 -16.35 6.76
C ASN A 85 -2.32 -15.95 7.43
N GLN A 86 -1.20 -16.51 6.97
CA GLN A 86 0.13 -16.14 7.47
C GLN A 86 0.45 -14.66 7.19
N ALA A 87 0.08 -14.15 6.01
CA ALA A 87 0.26 -12.74 5.68
C ALA A 87 -0.54 -11.82 6.62
N ILE A 88 -1.75 -12.23 7.01
CA ILE A 88 -2.59 -11.47 7.95
C ILE A 88 -1.90 -11.38 9.31
N GLU A 89 -1.42 -12.50 9.86
CA GLU A 89 -0.74 -12.54 11.16
C GLU A 89 0.48 -11.61 11.18
N PHE A 90 1.35 -11.69 10.16
CA PHE A 90 2.55 -10.85 10.08
C PHE A 90 2.27 -9.37 9.78
N SER A 91 1.06 -9.06 9.31
CA SER A 91 0.62 -7.69 9.01
C SER A 91 -0.18 -7.06 10.14
N ALA A 92 -0.67 -7.85 11.10
CA ALA A 92 -1.56 -7.39 12.17
C ALA A 92 -0.95 -6.21 12.95
N ASP A 93 0.32 -6.34 13.36
CA ASP A 93 1.03 -5.27 14.09
C ASP A 93 1.14 -3.98 13.27
N THR A 94 1.45 -4.12 11.99
CA THR A 94 1.62 -2.97 11.09
C THR A 94 0.27 -2.30 10.83
N LEU A 95 -0.79 -3.07 10.63
CA LEU A 95 -2.14 -2.53 10.47
C LEU A 95 -2.63 -1.82 11.74
N GLY A 96 -2.32 -2.33 12.93
CA GLY A 96 -2.61 -1.65 14.20
C GLY A 96 -1.88 -0.31 14.31
N SER A 97 -0.60 -0.26 13.89
CA SER A 97 0.20 0.95 13.92
C SER A 97 -0.30 2.07 12.98
N VAL A 98 -1.00 1.73 11.89
CA VAL A 98 -1.51 2.74 10.93
C VAL A 98 -2.54 3.67 11.58
N LYS A 99 -3.38 3.15 12.48
CA LYS A 99 -4.36 3.99 13.21
C LYS A 99 -3.63 4.98 14.11
N LEU A 100 -2.66 4.50 14.88
CA LEU A 100 -1.85 5.33 15.79
C LEU A 100 -1.00 6.36 15.04
N MET A 101 -0.40 5.98 13.91
CA MET A 101 0.40 6.89 13.09
C MET A 101 -0.47 8.01 12.51
N ARG A 102 -1.73 7.71 12.14
CA ARG A 102 -2.67 8.74 11.68
C ARG A 102 -3.02 9.72 12.81
N GLU A 103 -3.35 9.23 13.99
CA GLU A 103 -3.65 10.07 15.16
C GLU A 103 -2.46 10.97 15.52
N LYS A 104 -1.25 10.40 15.54
CA LYS A 104 -0.01 11.17 15.76
C LYS A 104 0.20 12.24 14.69
N LYS A 105 -0.04 11.93 13.42
CA LYS A 105 0.12 12.89 12.32
C LYS A 105 -0.93 14.02 12.40
N LEU A 106 -2.16 13.70 12.80
CA LEU A 106 -3.20 14.70 13.03
C LEU A 106 -2.80 15.68 14.15
N LEU A 107 -2.34 15.13 15.29
CA LEU A 107 -1.86 15.95 16.40
C LEU A 107 -0.62 16.76 16.03
N GLN A 108 0.29 16.19 15.25
CA GLN A 108 1.49 16.91 14.78
C GLN A 108 1.10 18.09 13.89
N ASN A 109 0.19 17.90 12.93
CA ASN A 109 -0.31 19.01 12.12
C ASN A 109 -0.97 20.10 12.96
N TYR A 110 -1.75 19.72 13.99
CA TYR A 110 -2.35 20.67 14.93
C TYR A 110 -1.29 21.47 15.70
N MET A 111 -0.26 20.79 16.22
CA MET A 111 0.86 21.44 16.91
C MET A 111 1.69 22.32 15.97
N ASP A 112 1.82 21.93 14.71
CA ASP A 112 2.51 22.73 13.69
C ASP A 112 1.77 24.07 13.45
N GLU A 113 0.44 24.07 13.38
CA GLU A 113 -0.37 25.29 13.26
C GLU A 113 -0.21 26.22 14.49
N ILE A 114 -0.15 25.66 15.70
CA ILE A 114 0.15 26.41 16.92
C ILE A 114 1.56 27.01 16.83
N SER A 115 2.56 26.21 16.44
CA SER A 115 3.96 26.65 16.41
C SER A 115 4.25 27.73 15.37
N ARG A 116 3.50 27.75 14.26
CA ARG A 116 3.64 28.73 13.17
C ARG A 116 2.78 29.98 13.39
N ASP A 117 1.98 29.99 14.45
CA ASP A 117 1.09 31.09 14.83
C ASP A 117 0.19 31.56 13.68
N THR A 118 -0.31 30.60 12.89
CA THR A 118 -1.14 30.86 11.71
C THR A 118 -2.55 31.33 12.05
N GLY A 119 -2.93 31.27 13.35
CA GLY A 119 -4.28 31.56 13.85
C GLY A 119 -5.34 30.53 13.46
N LYS A 120 -4.96 29.43 12.79
CA LYS A 120 -5.87 28.37 12.31
C LYS A 120 -5.94 27.19 13.27
N TYR A 121 -6.04 27.49 14.55
CA TYR A 121 -6.21 26.48 15.60
C TYR A 121 -7.18 27.02 16.65
N CYS A 122 -7.92 26.12 17.29
CA CYS A 122 -8.78 26.45 18.40
C CYS A 122 -8.49 25.44 19.53
N PHE A 123 -8.59 25.91 20.77
CA PHE A 123 -8.40 25.12 21.98
C PHE A 123 -9.38 25.66 23.04
N MET A 124 -9.77 24.86 24.03
CA MET A 124 -10.88 25.12 24.97
C MET A 124 -12.28 24.88 24.39
N MET A 125 -13.21 24.47 25.25
CA MET A 125 -14.60 24.18 24.88
C MET A 125 -15.28 25.40 24.26
N ASP A 126 -15.21 26.55 24.92
CA ASP A 126 -15.93 27.76 24.49
C ASP A 126 -15.45 28.24 23.11
N ASP A 127 -14.14 28.27 22.87
CA ASP A 127 -13.58 28.69 21.58
C ASP A 127 -13.87 27.66 20.48
N THR A 128 -13.85 26.36 20.79
CA THR A 128 -14.24 25.33 19.81
C THR A 128 -15.72 25.37 19.44
N LEU A 129 -16.60 25.66 20.40
CA LEU A 129 -18.03 25.83 20.16
C LEU A 129 -18.31 27.08 19.32
N ASN A 130 -17.71 28.21 19.69
CA ASN A 130 -17.83 29.45 18.92
C ASN A 130 -17.30 29.30 17.49
N ALA A 131 -16.14 28.65 17.30
CA ALA A 131 -15.60 28.38 15.98
C ALA A 131 -16.52 27.45 15.15
N LEU A 132 -17.11 26.43 15.78
CA LEU A 132 -18.06 25.54 15.12
C LEU A 132 -19.34 26.26 14.68
N GLU A 133 -19.80 27.25 15.45
CA GLU A 133 -20.97 28.07 15.09
C GLU A 133 -20.66 29.11 14.01
N LEU A 134 -19.42 29.62 13.95
CA LEU A 134 -18.98 30.62 12.98
C LEU A 134 -18.63 30.04 11.59
N GLY A 135 -18.23 28.77 11.51
CA GLY A 135 -17.93 28.04 10.26
C GLY A 135 -16.47 28.09 9.85
#